data_AF-A0A4V2PHK3-F1
#
_entry.id   AF-A0A4V2PHK3-F1
#
_cell.length_a   1.000
_cell.length_b   1.000
_cell.length_c   1.000
_cell.angle_alpha   90.00
_cell.angle_beta   90.00
_cell.angle_gamma   90.00
#
_symmetry.space_group_name_H-M   'P 1'
#
loop_
_entity.id
_entity.type
_entity.pdbx_description
1 polymer ?
#
loop_
_entity_poly.entity_id
_entity_poly.type
_entity_poly.pdbx_seq_one_letter_code
_entity_poly.pdbx_strand_id
1 'polypeptide(L)'
;MSLTNIWIQTRADGLVRADQVSGIEAHRTPALAGKPSRWLLDIVLPAVTGSGTATAGEGPAWALGPTHRTMIQTPDDPGDAPTALARLLAQLDPVHAAGVITAAIASPPARASDSPPGDPHRDRDATAVATTSRIRFQFHPFPHPPTASHDTEAHYL
;
A
#
# COMPACT_ATOMS: atom_id res chain seq x y z
N MET A 1 -1.00 1.37 19.18
CA MET A 1 -0.66 0.60 17.96
C MET A 1 -1.82 0.76 16.99
N SER A 2 -1.83 1.89 16.28
CA SER A 2 -3.04 2.42 15.65
C SER A 2 -3.16 2.12 14.15
N LEU A 3 -2.08 1.61 13.52
CA LEU A 3 -2.07 1.14 12.12
C LEU A 3 -2.09 -0.40 11.95
N THR A 4 -2.21 -1.17 13.04
CA THR A 4 -2.14 -2.65 13.04
C THR A 4 -3.18 -3.32 12.15
N ASN A 5 -4.33 -2.67 11.96
CA ASN A 5 -5.45 -3.22 11.18
C ASN A 5 -5.45 -2.73 9.72
N ILE A 6 -4.41 -1.99 9.32
CA ILE A 6 -4.26 -1.46 7.96
C ILE A 6 -3.21 -2.29 7.24
N TRP A 7 -3.58 -2.78 6.07
CA TRP A 7 -2.74 -3.56 5.20
C TRP A 7 -2.43 -2.78 3.93
N ILE A 8 -1.23 -2.92 3.41
CA ILE A 8 -0.80 -2.30 2.16
C ILE A 8 -0.59 -3.42 1.15
N GLN A 9 -1.31 -3.34 0.02
CA GLN A 9 -1.15 -4.28 -1.08
C GLN A 9 0.13 -3.96 -1.86
N THR A 10 0.94 -5.00 -2.04
CA THR A 10 2.15 -4.96 -2.85
C THR A 10 1.86 -5.47 -4.26
N ARG A 11 2.69 -5.08 -5.22
CA ARG A 11 2.59 -5.47 -6.62
C ARG A 11 2.73 -6.98 -6.85
N ALA A 12 3.44 -7.68 -5.97
CA ALA A 12 3.59 -9.13 -6.04
C ALA A 12 2.46 -9.88 -5.31
N ASP A 13 1.28 -9.25 -5.23
CA ASP A 13 0.06 -9.76 -4.57
C ASP A 13 0.21 -10.08 -3.07
N GLY A 14 1.27 -9.61 -2.43
CA GLY A 14 1.46 -9.71 -0.98
C GLY A 14 0.78 -8.57 -0.21
N LEU A 15 0.42 -8.81 1.05
CA LEU A 15 -0.04 -7.79 2.00
C LEU A 15 1.02 -7.53 3.06
N VAL A 16 1.24 -6.27 3.38
CA VAL A 16 2.16 -5.83 4.43
C VAL A 16 1.41 -4.99 5.44
N ARG A 17 1.63 -5.22 6.74
CA ARG A 17 0.99 -4.40 7.77
C ARG A 17 1.61 -3.01 7.81
N ALA A 18 0.76 -1.99 7.86
CA ALA A 18 1.19 -0.60 7.86
C ALA A 18 2.04 -0.23 9.08
N ASP A 19 1.80 -0.86 10.25
CA ASP A 19 2.61 -0.64 11.45
C ASP A 19 4.02 -1.25 11.39
N GLN A 20 4.32 -2.08 10.38
CA GLN A 20 5.65 -2.64 10.15
C GLN A 20 6.49 -1.82 9.17
N VAL A 21 5.92 -0.79 8.55
CA VAL A 21 6.60 0.05 7.58
C VAL A 21 7.53 1.03 8.30
N SER A 22 8.82 0.97 8.00
CA SER A 22 9.83 1.89 8.52
C SER A 22 10.14 3.06 7.57
N GLY A 23 9.71 2.97 6.31
CA GLY A 23 9.93 4.02 5.32
C GLY A 23 9.08 3.81 4.05
N ILE A 24 8.93 4.88 3.27
CA ILE A 24 8.28 4.85 1.96
C ILE A 24 9.23 5.54 0.99
N GLU A 25 9.63 4.83 -0.05
CA GLU A 25 10.69 5.29 -0.94
C GLU A 25 10.30 5.13 -2.41
N ALA A 26 10.82 6.04 -3.24
CA ALA A 26 10.72 5.96 -4.68
C ALA A 26 12.12 5.89 -5.29
N HIS A 27 12.37 4.89 -6.11
CA HIS A 27 13.65 4.77 -6.79
C HIS A 27 13.49 4.18 -8.19
N ARG A 28 14.50 4.41 -9.03
CA ARG A 28 14.49 3.96 -10.42
C ARG A 28 15.28 2.67 -10.55
N THR A 29 14.70 1.67 -11.23
CA THR A 29 15.44 0.45 -11.58
C THR A 29 16.56 0.78 -12.57
N PRO A 30 17.69 0.06 -12.51
CA PRO A 30 18.71 0.14 -13.55
C PRO A 30 18.10 -0.10 -14.94
N ALA A 31 18.62 0.62 -15.95
CA ALA A 31 18.32 0.30 -17.34
C ALA A 31 19.09 -0.97 -17.72
N LEU A 32 18.41 -1.94 -18.31
CA LEU A 32 19.02 -3.17 -18.84
C LEU A 32 18.80 -3.21 -20.36
N ALA A 33 19.68 -3.86 -21.11
CA ALA A 33 19.52 -4.01 -22.55
C ALA A 33 18.14 -4.62 -22.87
N GLY A 34 17.34 -3.91 -23.68
CA GLY A 34 15.98 -4.33 -24.03
C GLY A 34 14.91 -4.12 -22.95
N LYS A 35 15.25 -3.64 -21.75
CA LYS A 35 14.29 -3.36 -20.67
C LYS A 35 14.43 -1.92 -20.18
N PRO A 36 13.46 -1.04 -20.49
CA PRO A 36 13.53 0.35 -20.05
C PRO A 36 13.48 0.43 -18.52
N SER A 37 14.25 1.36 -17.96
CA SER A 37 14.19 1.70 -16.54
C SER A 37 12.77 2.08 -16.14
N ARG A 38 12.38 1.74 -14.93
CA ARG A 38 11.06 2.03 -14.37
C ARG A 38 11.21 2.56 -12.96
N TRP A 39 10.29 3.40 -12.53
CA TRP A 39 10.23 3.85 -11.15
C TRP A 39 9.46 2.84 -10.32
N LEU A 40 9.96 2.55 -9.13
CA LEU A 40 9.33 1.74 -8.11
C LEU A 40 8.93 2.65 -6.97
N LEU A 41 7.70 2.48 -6.48
CA LEU A 41 7.29 2.99 -5.19
C LEU A 41 7.23 1.82 -4.23
N ASP A 42 8.06 1.86 -3.20
CA ASP A 42 8.27 0.78 -2.25
C ASP A 42 7.93 1.21 -0.83
N ILE A 43 7.49 0.24 -0.03
CA ILE A 43 7.52 0.31 1.43
C ILE A 43 8.76 -0.42 1.94
N VAL A 44 9.42 0.20 2.91
CA VAL A 44 10.63 -0.31 3.54
C VAL A 44 10.24 -1.00 4.84
N LEU A 45 10.75 -2.21 5.06
CA LEU A 45 10.56 -2.96 6.28
C LEU A 45 11.88 -3.05 7.05
N PRO A 46 11.82 -3.04 8.40
CA PRO A 46 13.00 -3.18 9.24
C PRO A 46 13.59 -4.60 9.20
N ALA A 47 12.88 -5.56 8.60
CA ALA A 47 13.40 -6.89 8.36
C ALA A 47 14.62 -6.82 7.43
N VAL A 48 15.71 -7.45 7.85
CA VAL A 48 16.96 -7.45 7.10
C VAL A 48 16.90 -8.57 6.06
N THR A 49 17.09 -8.23 4.78
CA THR A 49 17.41 -9.22 3.74
C THR A 49 18.92 -9.29 3.57
N GLY A 50 19.45 -10.51 3.50
CA GLY A 50 20.88 -10.77 3.37
C GLY A 50 21.23 -11.50 2.07
N SER A 51 22.31 -11.08 1.39
CA SER A 51 22.95 -11.90 0.34
C SER A 51 24.38 -12.24 0.75
N GLY A 52 24.74 -13.52 0.67
CA GLY A 52 26.10 -13.99 0.92
C GLY A 52 26.96 -13.90 -0.34
N THR A 53 28.15 -13.30 -0.26
CA THR A 53 29.19 -13.47 -1.27
C THR A 53 30.29 -14.35 -0.70
N ALA A 54 30.55 -15.49 -1.34
CA ALA A 54 31.74 -16.29 -1.05
C ALA A 54 32.93 -15.66 -1.80
N THR A 55 33.65 -14.76 -1.14
CA THR A 55 34.93 -14.25 -1.64
C THR A 55 36.03 -15.25 -1.29
N ALA A 56 36.71 -15.82 -2.29
CA ALA A 56 37.77 -16.79 -2.06
C ALA A 56 38.88 -16.18 -1.17
N GLY A 57 39.02 -16.70 0.06
CA GLY A 57 40.06 -16.30 1.02
C GLY A 57 39.54 -15.52 2.25
N GLU A 58 38.33 -14.98 2.20
CA GLU A 58 37.64 -14.38 3.36
C GLU A 58 36.35 -15.16 3.63
N GLY A 59 36.00 -15.37 4.90
CA GLY A 59 34.77 -16.07 5.28
C GLY A 59 33.51 -15.47 4.65
N PRO A 60 32.36 -16.15 4.70
CA PRO A 60 31.14 -15.68 4.04
C PRO A 60 30.76 -14.26 4.50
N ALA A 61 30.87 -13.29 3.58
CA ALA A 61 30.46 -11.92 3.82
C ALA A 61 28.95 -11.78 3.54
N TRP A 62 28.20 -11.27 4.52
CA TRP A 62 26.77 -11.03 4.42
C TRP A 62 26.51 -9.54 4.22
N ALA A 63 25.98 -9.17 3.05
CA ALA A 63 25.44 -7.83 2.85
C ALA A 63 24.02 -7.78 3.44
N LEU A 64 23.83 -6.97 4.49
CA LEU A 64 22.56 -6.78 5.17
C LEU A 64 21.92 -5.46 4.72
N GLY A 65 20.67 -5.50 4.27
CA GLY A 65 19.91 -4.30 3.88
C GLY A 65 18.44 -4.38 4.30
N PRO A 66 17.74 -3.24 4.38
CA PRO A 66 16.31 -3.24 4.66
C PRO A 66 15.53 -3.92 3.52
N THR A 67 14.41 -4.55 3.87
CA THR A 67 13.59 -5.25 2.87
C THR A 67 12.66 -4.25 2.18
N HIS A 68 12.83 -4.05 0.88
CA HIS A 68 11.91 -3.25 0.07
C HIS A 68 10.80 -4.12 -0.50
N ARG A 69 9.55 -3.65 -0.39
CA ARG A 69 8.38 -4.28 -1.02
C ARG A 69 7.70 -3.29 -1.95
N THR A 70 7.66 -3.62 -3.24
CA THR A 70 7.08 -2.74 -4.26
C THR A 70 5.58 -2.71 -4.19
N MET A 71 5.00 -1.52 -4.07
CA MET A 71 3.57 -1.28 -4.19
C MET A 71 3.14 -1.16 -5.65
N ILE A 72 3.87 -0.36 -6.42
CA ILE A 72 3.56 -0.10 -7.82
C ILE A 72 4.83 0.24 -8.61
N GLN A 73 4.80 -0.06 -9.91
CA GLN A 73 5.87 0.30 -10.85
C GLN A 73 5.31 1.22 -11.93
N THR A 74 5.98 2.35 -12.18
CA THR A 74 5.53 3.38 -13.12
C THR A 74 6.63 3.73 -14.15
N PRO A 75 6.25 4.22 -15.35
CA PRO A 75 7.24 4.72 -16.30
C PRO A 75 7.87 6.05 -15.86
N ASP A 76 7.10 6.88 -15.18
CA ASP A 76 7.47 8.23 -14.76
C ASP A 76 7.70 8.30 -13.25
N ASP A 77 8.51 9.27 -12.82
CA ASP A 77 8.81 9.56 -11.42
C ASP A 77 7.51 9.71 -10.60
N PRO A 78 7.29 8.98 -9.51
CA PRO A 78 6.04 9.06 -8.74
C PRO A 78 5.87 10.39 -7.97
N GLY A 79 6.90 11.26 -7.93
CA GLY A 79 6.82 12.59 -7.34
C GLY A 79 6.55 12.55 -5.83
N ASP A 80 5.49 13.23 -5.40
CA ASP A 80 5.07 13.32 -3.99
C ASP A 80 4.32 12.09 -3.46
N ALA A 81 4.25 10.99 -4.22
CA ALA A 81 3.55 9.77 -3.82
C ALA A 81 3.99 9.20 -2.46
N PRO A 82 5.30 9.18 -2.09
CA PRO A 82 5.70 8.77 -0.76
C PRO A 82 5.07 9.61 0.36
N THR A 83 5.06 10.93 0.17
CA THR A 83 4.45 11.88 1.13
C THR A 83 2.94 11.75 1.17
N ALA A 84 2.29 11.55 0.02
CA ALA A 84 0.84 11.37 -0.05
C ALA A 84 0.38 10.08 0.68
N LEU A 85 1.13 8.98 0.54
CA LEU A 85 0.85 7.75 1.27
C LEU A 85 1.07 7.92 2.78
N ALA A 86 2.18 8.55 3.19
CA ALA A 86 2.43 8.85 4.60
C ALA A 86 1.30 9.69 5.21
N ARG A 87 0.80 10.69 4.47
CA ARG A 87 -0.33 11.52 4.89
C ARG A 87 -1.63 10.72 5.00
N LEU A 88 -1.91 9.82 4.06
CA LEU A 88 -3.09 8.94 4.14
C LEU A 88 -3.02 8.06 5.39
N LEU A 89 -1.88 7.43 5.66
CA LEU A 89 -1.68 6.62 6.88
C LEU A 89 -1.90 7.46 8.14
N ALA A 90 -1.36 8.67 8.20
CA ALA A 90 -1.55 9.59 9.32
C ALA A 90 -3.02 10.03 9.51
N GLN A 91 -3.84 10.02 8.45
CA GLN A 91 -5.28 10.32 8.54
C GLN A 91 -6.09 9.11 9.02
N LEU A 92 -5.66 7.89 8.69
CA LEU A 92 -6.34 6.66 9.08
C LEU A 92 -6.01 6.25 10.54
N ASP A 93 -4.86 6.69 11.05
CA ASP A 93 -4.38 6.39 12.39
C ASP A 93 -5.35 6.79 13.53
N PRO A 94 -5.87 8.03 13.57
CA PRO A 94 -6.71 8.51 14.68
C PRO A 94 -8.11 7.90 14.68
N VAL A 95 -8.58 7.40 13.53
CA VAL A 95 -9.90 6.78 13.38
C VAL A 95 -9.87 5.26 13.58
N HIS A 96 -8.71 4.70 13.94
CA HIS A 96 -8.50 3.26 14.14
C HIS A 96 -9.04 2.43 12.96
N ALA A 97 -8.82 2.92 11.74
CA ALA A 97 -9.35 2.28 10.54
C ALA A 97 -8.81 0.84 10.39
N ALA A 98 -9.64 -0.01 9.78
CA ALA A 98 -9.28 -1.37 9.44
C ALA A 98 -9.58 -1.61 7.96
N GLY A 99 -8.59 -2.03 7.18
CA GLY A 99 -8.76 -2.22 5.74
C GLY A 99 -7.47 -2.38 4.96
N VAL A 100 -7.56 -2.27 3.64
CA VAL A 100 -6.45 -2.45 2.69
C VAL A 100 -6.23 -1.17 1.89
N ILE A 101 -4.98 -0.73 1.75
CA ILE A 101 -4.56 0.34 0.85
C ILE A 101 -4.02 -0.29 -0.43
N THR A 102 -4.56 0.14 -1.57
CA THR A 102 -4.11 -0.23 -2.91
C THR A 102 -3.52 0.98 -3.63
N ALA A 103 -2.61 0.74 -4.59
CA ALA A 103 -2.03 1.78 -5.42
C ALA A 103 -2.31 1.49 -6.90
N ALA A 104 -2.70 2.53 -7.64
CA ALA A 104 -2.92 2.48 -9.07
C ALA A 104 -2.29 3.69 -9.77
N ILE A 105 -1.95 3.56 -11.05
CA ILE A 105 -1.57 4.71 -11.87
C ILE A 105 -2.80 5.62 -11.98
N ALA A 106 -2.63 6.91 -11.69
CA ALA A 106 -3.69 7.88 -11.82
C ALA A 106 -4.08 8.01 -13.29
N SER A 107 -5.30 7.60 -13.63
CA SER A 107 -5.88 7.96 -14.93
C SER A 107 -6.08 9.48 -15.00
N PRO A 108 -5.87 10.13 -16.15
CA PRO A 108 -6.28 11.51 -16.32
C PRO A 108 -7.78 11.61 -15.98
N PRO A 109 -8.24 12.73 -15.37
CA PRO A 109 -9.65 12.88 -15.06
C PRO A 109 -10.44 12.72 -16.36
N ALA A 110 -11.37 11.76 -16.37
CA ALA A 110 -12.35 11.67 -17.44
C ALA A 110 -13.02 13.05 -17.54
N ARG A 111 -13.08 13.61 -18.76
CA ARG A 111 -13.83 14.84 -19.00
C ARG A 111 -15.22 14.66 -18.40
N ALA A 112 -15.60 15.56 -17.50
CA ALA A 112 -16.88 15.53 -16.80
C ALA A 112 -18.04 15.55 -17.82
N SER A 113 -18.50 14.36 -18.19
CA SER A 113 -19.70 14.14 -18.98
C SER A 113 -20.11 12.69 -18.75
N ASP A 114 -21.35 12.51 -18.31
CA ASP A 114 -22.05 11.28 -17.94
C ASP A 114 -21.74 10.63 -16.58
N SER A 115 -22.10 11.32 -15.49
CA SER A 115 -22.61 10.62 -14.31
C SER A 115 -24.06 11.04 -14.07
N PRO A 116 -25.02 10.10 -13.99
CA PRO A 116 -26.40 10.41 -13.62
C PRO A 116 -26.49 10.85 -12.14
N PRO A 117 -27.58 11.52 -11.72
CA PRO A 117 -27.69 12.11 -10.39
C PRO A 117 -27.59 11.03 -9.31
N GLY A 118 -26.68 11.22 -8.36
CA GLY A 118 -26.36 10.27 -7.31
C GLY A 118 -27.46 10.12 -6.25
N ASP A 119 -27.66 8.88 -5.84
CA ASP A 119 -28.52 8.45 -4.74
C ASP A 119 -27.92 8.89 -3.38
N PRO A 120 -28.63 9.67 -2.53
CA PRO A 120 -28.06 10.31 -1.33
C PRO A 120 -27.77 9.35 -0.16
N HIS A 121 -27.91 8.03 -0.32
CA HIS A 121 -27.70 7.06 0.75
C HIS A 121 -26.30 6.40 0.80
N ARG A 122 -25.36 6.77 -0.08
CA ARG A 122 -24.06 6.08 -0.19
C ARG A 122 -22.96 6.57 0.76
N ASP A 123 -23.25 7.55 1.62
CA ASP A 123 -22.22 8.32 2.35
C ASP A 123 -21.64 7.63 3.61
N ARG A 124 -21.94 6.34 3.84
CA ARG A 124 -21.37 5.56 4.95
C ARG A 124 -20.22 4.62 4.56
N ASP A 125 -19.99 4.40 3.26
CA ASP A 125 -18.87 3.59 2.71
C ASP A 125 -17.80 4.49 2.05
N ALA A 126 -17.47 5.61 2.70
CA ALA A 126 -16.51 6.56 2.17
C ALA A 126 -15.10 5.93 2.07
N THR A 127 -14.77 5.43 0.88
CA THR A 127 -13.41 5.01 0.51
C THR A 127 -12.50 6.23 0.57
N ALA A 128 -11.53 6.25 1.49
CA ALA A 128 -10.55 7.33 1.52
C ALA A 128 -9.62 7.21 0.31
N VAL A 129 -9.43 8.33 -0.41
CA VAL A 129 -8.61 8.37 -1.63
C VAL A 129 -7.57 9.47 -1.48
N ALA A 130 -6.29 9.12 -1.64
CA ALA A 130 -5.21 10.07 -1.79
C ALA A 130 -4.70 9.99 -3.23
N THR A 131 -4.64 11.12 -3.94
CA THR A 131 -4.23 11.16 -5.34
C THR A 131 -3.09 12.13 -5.50
N THR A 132 -2.00 11.67 -6.10
CA THR A 132 -0.98 12.54 -6.69
C THR A 132 -1.22 12.67 -8.18
N SER A 133 -0.44 13.52 -8.84
CA SER A 133 -0.49 13.68 -10.30
C SER A 133 -0.29 12.36 -11.08
N ARG A 134 0.29 11.32 -10.46
CA ARG A 134 0.69 10.08 -11.14
C ARG A 134 0.23 8.79 -10.46
N ILE A 135 -0.01 8.80 -9.15
CA ILE A 135 -0.42 7.62 -8.39
C ILE A 135 -1.67 7.95 -7.56
N ARG A 136 -2.64 7.05 -7.59
CA ARG A 136 -3.81 7.07 -6.73
C ARG A 136 -3.71 5.95 -5.70
N PHE A 137 -3.82 6.30 -4.43
CA PHE A 137 -4.01 5.38 -3.32
C PHE A 137 -5.49 5.30 -2.96
N GLN A 138 -6.00 4.09 -2.79
CA GLN A 138 -7.37 3.86 -2.37
C GLN A 138 -7.38 3.00 -1.11
N PHE A 139 -8.11 3.44 -0.09
CA PHE A 139 -8.34 2.67 1.12
C PHE A 139 -9.68 1.93 1.02
N HIS A 140 -9.64 0.61 1.19
CA HIS A 140 -10.79 -0.28 1.16
C HIS A 140 -11.06 -0.77 2.58
N PRO A 141 -12.05 -0.20 3.31
CA PRO A 141 -12.36 -0.65 4.65
C PRO A 141 -12.80 -2.11 4.65
N PHE A 142 -12.45 -2.85 5.69
CA PHE A 142 -13.05 -4.17 5.89
C PHE A 142 -14.54 -4.00 6.19
N PRO A 143 -15.39 -4.93 5.71
CA PRO A 143 -16.79 -4.92 6.08
C PRO A 143 -16.88 -5.06 7.60
N HIS A 144 -17.64 -4.18 8.25
CA HIS A 144 -18.00 -4.38 9.64
C HIS A 144 -18.90 -5.61 9.72
N PRO A 145 -18.68 -6.54 10.66
CA PRO A 145 -19.67 -7.58 10.88
C PRO A 145 -21.00 -6.90 11.19
N PRO A 146 -22.13 -7.37 10.63
CA PRO A 146 -23.43 -6.88 11.07
C PRO A 146 -23.47 -7.07 12.58
N THR A 147 -23.80 -6.00 13.32
CA THR A 147 -24.05 -6.09 14.75
C THR A 147 -25.07 -7.19 14.95
N ALA A 148 -24.63 -8.35 15.44
CA ALA A 148 -25.50 -9.45 15.76
C ALA A 148 -26.51 -8.88 16.78
N SER A 149 -27.77 -8.76 16.37
CA SER A 149 -28.86 -8.73 17.32
C SER A 149 -28.64 -9.95 18.22
N HIS A 150 -28.43 -9.69 19.50
CA HIS A 150 -28.35 -10.71 20.54
C HIS A 150 -29.62 -11.56 20.48
N ASP A 151 -29.55 -12.66 19.74
CA ASP A 151 -30.41 -13.82 19.94
C ASP A 151 -29.47 -15.02 20.05
N THR A 152 -28.95 -15.15 21.26
CA THR A 152 -28.08 -16.25 21.67
C THR A 152 -28.96 -17.43 22.01
N GLU A 153 -29.19 -18.32 21.04
CA GLU A 153 -29.39 -19.74 21.34
C GLU A 153 -28.67 -20.59 20.30
N ALA A 154 -27.44 -20.98 20.62
CA ALA A 154 -26.80 -22.13 20.00
C ALA A 154 -26.42 -23.10 21.12
N HIS A 155 -27.37 -23.99 21.44
CA HIS A 155 -27.08 -25.23 22.15
C HIS A 155 -26.21 -26.11 21.24
N TYR A 156 -25.01 -26.46 21.69
CA TYR A 156 -24.23 -27.53 21.09
C TYR A 156 -24.70 -28.88 21.69
N LEU A 157 -25.12 -29.79 20.80
CA LEU A 157 -25.24 -31.22 21.07
C LEU A 157 -23.87 -31.90 20.93
#